data_AF-A0A286CVA0-F1
#
_entry.id   AF-A0A286CVA0-F1
#
_cell.length_a   1.000
_cell.length_b   1.000
_cell.length_c   1.000
_cell.angle_alpha   90.00
_cell.angle_beta   90.00
_cell.angle_gamma   90.00
#
_symmetry.space_group_name_H-M   'P 1'
#
loop_
_entity.id
_entity.type
_entity.pdbx_description
1 polymer ?
#
loop_
_entity_poly.entity_id
_entity_poly.type
_entity_poly.pdbx_seq_one_letter_code
_entity_poly.pdbx_strand_id
1 'polypeptide(L)'
;MVSFDASESLTPFRQGSGYGAILFDRKHLRKAEPDWFDPEKWGERARPVDSGGRGGAWFVDAPSSQCVLRKYRRGGLAARFSRDRYLWHGSDRTRSFAEFRLTRALLSRGLPVPQPVAASYVREGMFYRAAILVERLVGVRSLGDLMGAEDASVPWEAVGRLIARFHRAGLDHADLNAHNILFDAAGKGWLIDFDRGALRIPATHWREKNLSRLKRSLMKLRGARSEEQVRYDFALLRRAYDAAWSRGY
;
A
#
# COMPACT_ATOMS: atom_id res chain seq x y z
N MET A 1 -7.81 -9.63 -15.58
CA MET A 1 -7.44 -10.96 -15.05
C MET A 1 -5.96 -10.90 -14.76
N VAL A 2 -5.53 -11.03 -13.50
CA VAL A 2 -4.09 -11.11 -13.18
C VAL A 2 -3.66 -12.49 -13.67
N SER A 3 -2.73 -12.56 -14.64
CA SER A 3 -2.29 -13.86 -15.16
C SER A 3 -1.60 -14.66 -14.06
N PHE A 4 -1.71 -15.98 -14.12
CA PHE A 4 -0.92 -16.87 -13.29
C PHE A 4 0.57 -16.53 -13.50
N ASP A 5 1.27 -16.17 -12.43
CA ASP A 5 2.70 -15.93 -12.47
C ASP A 5 3.41 -17.22 -12.04
N ALA A 6 4.20 -17.80 -12.93
CA ALA A 6 4.88 -19.08 -12.70
C ALA A 6 5.86 -19.06 -11.52
N SER A 7 6.28 -17.87 -11.02
CA SER A 7 7.11 -17.78 -9.81
C SER A 7 6.32 -17.62 -8.51
N GLU A 8 4.99 -17.55 -8.58
CA GLU A 8 4.14 -17.57 -7.39
C GLU A 8 4.21 -18.93 -6.70
N SER A 9 4.43 -18.92 -5.38
CA SER A 9 4.43 -20.12 -4.54
C SER A 9 3.47 -19.97 -3.37
N LEU A 10 2.75 -21.05 -3.10
CA LEU A 10 1.77 -21.15 -2.02
C LEU A 10 2.19 -22.24 -1.05
N THR A 11 2.48 -21.87 0.20
CA THR A 11 2.80 -22.82 1.27
C THR A 11 1.63 -22.88 2.26
N PRO A 12 0.89 -24.00 2.35
CA PRO A 12 -0.15 -24.16 3.35
C PRO A 12 0.45 -24.31 4.75
N PHE A 13 -0.26 -23.84 5.76
CA PHE A 13 0.13 -24.00 7.16
C PHE A 13 -1.08 -24.05 8.10
N ARG A 14 -0.84 -24.47 9.34
CA ARG A 14 -1.82 -24.44 10.42
C ARG A 14 -1.37 -23.49 11.52
N GLN A 15 -2.32 -22.83 12.15
CA GLN A 15 -2.10 -22.00 13.33
C GLN A 15 -3.24 -22.24 14.32
N GLY A 16 -2.97 -22.93 15.42
CA GLY A 16 -4.01 -23.42 16.33
C GLY A 16 -5.03 -24.31 15.60
N SER A 17 -6.32 -24.00 15.74
CA SER A 17 -7.41 -24.66 15.00
C SER A 17 -7.61 -24.12 13.58
N GLY A 18 -6.93 -23.03 13.21
CA GLY A 18 -7.02 -22.40 11.90
C GLY A 18 -6.14 -23.04 10.83
N TYR A 19 -6.55 -22.89 9.57
CA TYR A 19 -5.78 -23.29 8.40
C TYR A 19 -5.55 -22.08 7.48
N GLY A 20 -4.35 -21.95 6.97
CA GLY A 20 -3.91 -20.80 6.23
C GLY A 20 -2.97 -21.17 5.08
N ALA A 21 -2.57 -20.14 4.34
CA ALA A 21 -1.52 -20.28 3.35
C ALA A 21 -0.69 -19.01 3.28
N ILE A 22 0.56 -19.18 2.87
CA ILE A 22 1.52 -18.11 2.62
C ILE A 22 1.78 -18.04 1.13
N LEU A 23 1.63 -16.85 0.56
CA LEU A 23 1.94 -16.51 -0.82
C LEU A 23 3.25 -15.74 -0.87
N PHE A 24 4.18 -16.16 -1.74
CA PHE A 24 5.45 -15.46 -1.96
C PHE A 24 5.97 -15.68 -3.39
N ASP A 25 7.02 -14.95 -3.76
CA ASP A 25 7.67 -15.05 -5.07
C ASP A 25 8.98 -15.83 -4.97
N ARG A 26 9.08 -16.98 -5.67
CA ARG A 26 10.26 -17.85 -5.66
C ARG A 26 11.51 -17.21 -6.25
N LYS A 27 11.37 -16.14 -7.06
CA LYS A 27 12.51 -15.39 -7.59
C LYS A 27 13.25 -14.62 -6.50
N HIS A 28 12.52 -14.21 -5.46
CA HIS A 28 13.06 -13.38 -4.39
C HIS A 28 13.21 -14.14 -3.07
N LEU A 29 12.47 -15.25 -2.91
CA LEU A 29 12.42 -15.97 -1.65
C LEU A 29 12.35 -17.49 -1.84
N ARG A 30 13.26 -18.22 -1.19
CA ARG A 30 13.28 -19.70 -1.26
C ARG A 30 12.15 -20.34 -0.45
N LYS A 31 11.86 -19.79 0.73
CA LYS A 31 10.86 -20.30 1.69
C LYS A 31 10.31 -19.12 2.50
N ALA A 32 9.02 -19.17 2.81
CA ALA A 32 8.38 -18.30 3.79
C ALA A 32 7.86 -19.15 4.95
N GLU A 33 7.90 -18.60 6.17
CA GLU A 33 7.49 -19.30 7.39
C GLU A 33 6.34 -18.57 8.09
N PRO A 34 5.41 -19.30 8.76
CA PRO A 34 4.28 -18.69 9.45
C PRO A 34 4.69 -17.64 10.49
N ASP A 35 5.80 -17.87 11.18
CA ASP A 35 6.32 -17.02 12.25
C ASP A 35 6.65 -15.59 11.75
N TRP A 36 6.87 -15.41 10.45
CA TRP A 36 7.15 -14.08 9.88
C TRP A 36 5.96 -13.13 9.99
N PHE A 37 4.75 -13.67 10.13
CA PHE A 37 3.52 -12.90 10.27
C PHE A 37 3.12 -12.67 11.72
N ASP A 38 3.99 -13.05 12.67
CA ASP A 38 3.80 -12.83 14.09
C ASP A 38 4.90 -11.90 14.65
N PRO A 39 4.58 -10.63 14.99
CA PRO A 39 5.57 -9.68 15.50
C PRO A 39 6.27 -10.18 16.76
N GLU A 40 5.61 -10.99 17.60
CA GLU A 40 6.21 -11.54 18.82
C GLU A 40 7.37 -12.49 18.51
N LYS A 41 7.32 -13.22 17.39
CA LYS A 41 8.38 -14.12 16.94
C LYS A 41 9.63 -13.39 16.45
N TRP A 42 9.50 -12.13 16.10
CA TRP A 42 10.63 -11.28 15.71
C TRP A 42 11.39 -10.72 16.93
N GLY A 43 10.77 -10.68 18.11
CA GLY A 43 11.37 -10.11 19.32
C GLY A 43 11.80 -8.65 19.11
N GLU A 44 13.02 -8.32 19.52
CA GLU A 44 13.59 -6.96 19.40
C GLU A 44 13.74 -6.46 17.96
N ARG A 45 13.67 -7.36 16.98
CA ARG A 45 13.72 -7.05 15.54
C ARG A 45 12.38 -6.56 14.99
N ALA A 46 11.31 -6.58 15.77
CA ALA A 46 10.03 -5.97 15.41
C ALA A 46 9.74 -4.75 16.29
N ARG A 47 9.52 -3.60 15.64
CA ARG A 47 9.15 -2.36 16.30
C ARG A 47 7.82 -1.85 15.74
N PRO A 48 6.83 -1.51 16.57
CA PRO A 48 5.59 -0.91 16.09
C PRO A 48 5.86 0.32 15.23
N VAL A 49 5.06 0.53 14.18
CA VAL A 49 5.14 1.77 13.40
C VAL A 49 4.37 2.86 14.14
N ASP A 50 5.09 3.92 14.57
CA ASP A 50 4.56 4.98 15.44
C ASP A 50 3.57 5.93 14.73
N SER A 51 3.64 6.05 13.39
CA SER A 51 2.83 7.00 12.61
C SER A 51 2.15 6.35 11.39
N GLY A 52 0.91 6.78 11.10
CA GLY A 52 0.24 6.47 9.82
C GLY A 52 -0.62 5.20 9.74
N GLY A 53 -0.96 4.54 10.85
CA GLY A 53 -1.75 3.31 10.82
C GLY A 53 -2.84 3.17 11.90
N ARG A 54 -3.83 2.32 11.66
CA ARG A 54 -4.91 1.94 12.63
C ARG A 54 -4.41 0.97 13.71
N GLY A 55 -3.12 1.04 14.05
CA GLY A 55 -2.35 -0.05 14.65
C GLY A 55 -2.27 -1.28 13.75
N GLY A 56 -1.30 -2.16 13.99
CA GLY A 56 -1.14 -3.40 13.22
C GLY A 56 -0.09 -3.35 12.11
N ALA A 57 0.86 -2.42 12.19
CA ALA A 57 2.07 -2.44 11.37
C ALA A 57 3.32 -2.44 12.26
N TRP A 58 4.35 -3.16 11.84
CA TRP A 58 5.65 -3.27 12.51
C TRP A 58 6.76 -3.14 11.49
N PHE A 59 7.78 -2.33 11.80
CA PHE A 59 9.07 -2.45 11.15
C PHE A 59 9.74 -3.74 11.61
N VAL A 60 10.22 -4.54 10.67
CA VAL A 60 10.82 -5.85 10.90
C VAL A 60 12.20 -5.88 10.26
N ASP A 61 13.24 -6.11 11.06
CA ASP A 61 14.61 -6.31 10.57
C ASP A 61 14.83 -7.81 10.29
N ALA A 62 14.57 -8.21 9.04
CA ALA A 62 14.90 -9.55 8.58
C ALA A 62 16.40 -9.65 8.22
N PRO A 63 17.03 -10.84 8.30
CA PRO A 63 18.48 -10.98 8.12
C PRO A 63 19.05 -10.38 6.82
N SER A 64 18.24 -10.30 5.76
CA SER A 64 18.66 -9.80 4.45
C SER A 64 17.91 -8.56 3.96
N SER A 65 16.94 -8.03 4.73
CA SER A 65 16.15 -6.86 4.31
C SER A 65 15.38 -6.23 5.47
N GLN A 66 15.15 -4.93 5.40
CA GLN A 66 14.20 -4.25 6.27
C GLN A 66 12.81 -4.33 5.66
N CYS A 67 11.83 -4.71 6.47
CA CYS A 67 10.46 -4.94 6.03
C CYS A 67 9.46 -4.17 6.89
N VAL A 68 8.25 -4.03 6.35
CA VAL A 68 7.06 -3.62 7.08
C VAL A 68 6.11 -4.82 7.09
N LEU A 69 5.86 -5.38 8.28
CA LEU A 69 4.80 -6.34 8.52
C LEU A 69 3.51 -5.59 8.80
N ARG A 70 2.46 -5.84 8.03
CA ARG A 70 1.13 -5.29 8.25
C ARG A 70 0.10 -6.40 8.44
N LYS A 71 -0.57 -6.40 9.59
CA LYS A 71 -1.76 -7.20 9.86
C LYS A 71 -3.00 -6.39 9.46
N TYR A 72 -3.87 -6.97 8.63
CA TYR A 72 -5.05 -6.27 8.13
C TYR A 72 -6.06 -6.06 9.24
N ARG A 73 -6.45 -4.82 9.48
CA ARG A 73 -7.47 -4.45 10.45
C ARG A 73 -8.64 -3.73 9.81
N ARG A 74 -9.85 -4.00 10.31
CA ARG A 74 -11.04 -3.25 9.92
C ARG A 74 -10.98 -1.85 10.52
N GLY A 75 -11.49 -0.87 9.78
CA GLY A 75 -11.71 0.49 10.30
C GLY A 75 -13.20 0.85 10.29
N GLY A 76 -13.53 2.02 10.84
CA GLY A 76 -14.91 2.51 10.92
C GLY A 76 -15.78 1.69 11.87
N LEU A 77 -17.10 1.78 11.71
CA LEU A 77 -18.07 1.08 12.57
C LEU A 77 -17.88 -0.44 12.60
N ALA A 78 -17.37 -1.03 11.52
CA ALA A 78 -17.08 -2.46 11.45
C ALA A 78 -15.99 -2.90 12.45
N ALA A 79 -15.07 -2.01 12.84
CA ALA A 79 -14.04 -2.28 13.85
C ALA A 79 -14.61 -2.44 15.27
N ARG A 80 -15.81 -1.93 15.53
CA ARG A 80 -16.52 -2.12 16.81
C ARG A 80 -17.04 -3.55 16.99
N PHE A 81 -17.29 -4.25 15.89
CA PHE A 81 -17.76 -5.65 15.89
C PHE A 81 -16.63 -6.66 15.68
N SER A 82 -15.64 -6.34 14.85
CA SER A 82 -14.44 -7.15 14.69
C SER A 82 -13.27 -6.31 14.20
N ARG A 83 -12.13 -6.43 14.89
CA ARG A 83 -10.93 -5.65 14.55
C ARG A 83 -10.15 -6.22 13.37
N ASP A 84 -10.21 -7.52 13.11
CA ASP A 84 -9.29 -8.21 12.19
C ASP A 84 -9.89 -9.41 11.42
N ARG A 85 -11.15 -9.79 11.67
CA ARG A 85 -11.78 -10.95 10.99
C ARG A 85 -12.54 -10.51 9.75
N TYR A 86 -12.36 -11.19 8.63
CA TYR A 86 -13.03 -10.94 7.35
C TYR A 86 -13.84 -12.15 6.92
N LEU A 87 -14.97 -11.96 6.23
CA LEU A 87 -15.76 -13.08 5.72
C LEU A 87 -14.98 -13.83 4.63
N TRP A 88 -14.97 -15.15 4.73
CA TRP A 88 -14.27 -16.01 3.79
C TRP A 88 -15.06 -16.15 2.48
N HIS A 89 -14.42 -15.82 1.36
CA HIS A 89 -14.97 -15.99 0.01
C HIS A 89 -13.99 -16.69 -0.95
N GLY A 90 -13.03 -17.44 -0.40
CA GLY A 90 -11.95 -18.09 -1.15
C GLY A 90 -10.60 -17.41 -0.94
N SER A 91 -9.52 -18.17 -1.15
CA SER A 91 -8.12 -17.75 -0.94
C SER A 91 -7.74 -16.57 -1.82
N ASP A 92 -8.15 -16.58 -3.09
CA ASP A 92 -7.83 -15.53 -4.06
C ASP A 92 -8.49 -14.19 -3.74
N ARG A 93 -9.53 -14.19 -2.91
CA ARG A 93 -10.24 -12.99 -2.47
C ARG A 93 -9.77 -12.47 -1.11
N THR A 94 -8.76 -13.10 -0.51
CA THR A 94 -8.16 -12.58 0.71
C THR A 94 -7.42 -11.28 0.40
N ARG A 95 -7.58 -10.27 1.27
CA ARG A 95 -6.99 -8.94 1.04
C ARG A 95 -5.48 -8.98 0.84
N SER A 96 -4.78 -9.78 1.64
CA SER A 96 -3.34 -9.95 1.55
C SER A 96 -2.88 -10.53 0.22
N PHE A 97 -3.57 -11.54 -0.31
CA PHE A 97 -3.20 -12.14 -1.59
C PHE A 97 -3.54 -11.21 -2.76
N ALA A 98 -4.71 -10.57 -2.71
CA ALA A 98 -5.12 -9.60 -3.73
C ALA A 98 -4.12 -8.44 -3.82
N GLU A 99 -3.72 -7.88 -2.67
CA GLU A 99 -2.72 -6.81 -2.63
C GLU A 99 -1.33 -7.29 -3.08
N PHE A 100 -0.87 -8.46 -2.60
CA PHE A 100 0.42 -9.01 -3.02
C PHE A 100 0.52 -9.15 -4.54
N ARG A 101 -0.50 -9.75 -5.17
CA ARG A 101 -0.56 -9.94 -6.62
C ARG A 101 -0.69 -8.63 -7.38
N LEU A 102 -1.47 -7.68 -6.86
CA LEU A 102 -1.57 -6.34 -7.44
C LEU A 102 -0.20 -5.64 -7.42
N THR A 103 0.48 -5.62 -6.27
CA THR A 103 1.79 -4.99 -6.13
C THR A 103 2.82 -5.63 -7.07
N ARG A 104 2.87 -6.96 -7.18
CA ARG A 104 3.74 -7.66 -8.15
C ARG A 104 3.43 -7.27 -9.60
N ALA A 105 2.14 -7.17 -9.94
CA ALA A 105 1.75 -6.73 -11.28
C ALA A 105 2.10 -5.25 -11.55
N LEU A 106 2.16 -4.40 -10.53
CA LEU A 106 2.63 -3.02 -10.68
C LEU A 106 4.15 -2.98 -10.86
N LEU A 107 4.91 -3.79 -10.10
CA LEU A 107 6.36 -3.93 -10.24
C LEU A 107 6.77 -4.44 -11.62
N SER A 108 6.08 -5.45 -12.16
CA SER A 108 6.38 -5.98 -13.49
C SER A 108 6.12 -4.96 -14.61
N ARG A 109 5.33 -3.91 -14.34
CA ARG A 109 5.14 -2.74 -15.23
C ARG A 109 6.14 -1.62 -14.95
N GLY A 110 7.16 -1.87 -14.15
CA GLY A 110 8.21 -0.91 -13.77
C GLY A 110 7.72 0.23 -12.89
N LEU A 111 6.53 0.13 -12.27
CA LEU A 111 6.00 1.19 -11.41
C LEU A 111 6.72 1.22 -10.06
N PRO A 112 6.92 2.42 -9.48
CA PRO A 112 7.65 2.56 -8.22
C PRO A 112 6.76 2.21 -7.04
N VAL A 113 6.78 0.94 -6.66
CA VAL A 113 6.10 0.39 -5.49
C VAL A 113 7.11 -0.42 -4.66
N PRO A 114 6.88 -0.64 -3.36
CA PRO A 114 7.75 -1.50 -2.56
C PRO A 114 7.64 -2.97 -3.00
N GLN A 115 8.73 -3.73 -2.86
CA GLN A 115 8.72 -5.16 -3.14
C GLN A 115 7.81 -5.89 -2.13
N PRO A 116 6.77 -6.62 -2.58
CA PRO A 116 6.03 -7.49 -1.70
C PRO A 116 6.86 -8.76 -1.45
N VAL A 117 7.12 -9.06 -0.18
CA VAL A 117 7.95 -10.21 0.23
C VAL A 117 7.10 -11.46 0.37
N ALA A 118 6.05 -11.38 1.17
CA ALA A 118 5.11 -12.47 1.37
C ALA A 118 3.75 -11.96 1.87
N ALA A 119 2.71 -12.74 1.67
CA ALA A 119 1.36 -12.48 2.17
C ALA A 119 0.80 -13.74 2.81
N SER A 120 -0.01 -13.62 3.85
CA SER A 120 -0.66 -14.76 4.48
C SER A 120 -2.12 -14.50 4.80
N TYR A 121 -2.87 -15.59 4.93
CA TYR A 121 -4.13 -15.59 5.63
C TYR A 121 -4.22 -16.80 6.56
N VAL A 122 -5.02 -16.68 7.61
CA VAL A 122 -5.42 -17.78 8.49
C VAL A 122 -6.94 -17.78 8.59
N ARG A 123 -7.56 -18.88 8.17
CA ARG A 123 -9.01 -19.07 8.20
C ARG A 123 -9.41 -19.84 9.46
N GLU A 124 -10.41 -19.33 10.15
CA GLU A 124 -11.08 -19.93 11.30
C GLU A 124 -12.61 -19.89 11.05
N GLY A 125 -13.19 -21.04 10.71
CA GLY A 125 -14.63 -21.14 10.38
C GLY A 125 -15.02 -20.30 9.14
N MET A 126 -15.97 -19.39 9.33
CA MET A 126 -16.45 -18.47 8.28
C MET A 126 -15.57 -17.23 8.11
N PHE A 127 -14.55 -17.06 8.95
CA PHE A 127 -13.73 -15.86 8.99
C PHE A 127 -12.26 -16.14 8.65
N TYR A 128 -11.55 -15.10 8.24
CA TYR A 128 -10.10 -15.13 8.11
C TYR A 128 -9.44 -13.87 8.67
N ARG A 129 -8.18 -14.01 9.06
CA ARG A 129 -7.21 -12.94 9.34
C ARG A 129 -6.18 -12.93 8.23
N ALA A 130 -5.58 -11.77 7.96
CA ALA A 130 -4.59 -11.61 6.92
C ALA A 130 -3.43 -10.75 7.36
N ALA A 131 -2.26 -11.00 6.78
CA ALA A 131 -1.06 -10.19 6.96
C ALA A 131 -0.27 -10.11 5.65
N ILE A 132 0.52 -9.06 5.49
CA ILE A 132 1.44 -8.88 4.37
C ILE A 132 2.78 -8.35 4.90
N LEU A 133 3.86 -8.82 4.31
CA LEU A 133 5.22 -8.36 4.53
C LEU A 133 5.70 -7.71 3.25
N VAL A 134 6.10 -6.46 3.33
CA VAL A 134 6.61 -5.67 2.19
C VAL A 134 7.97 -5.08 2.56
N GLU A 135 8.83 -4.85 1.58
CA GLU A 135 10.10 -4.16 1.80
C GLU A 135 9.86 -2.74 2.34
N ARG A 136 10.68 -2.34 3.30
CA ARG A 136 10.64 -1.00 3.88
C ARG A 136 11.38 -0.04 2.96
N LEU A 137 10.71 1.03 2.56
CA LEU A 137 11.36 2.17 1.93
C LEU A 137 12.05 3.01 3.01
N VAL A 138 13.38 3.14 2.91
CA VAL A 138 14.22 3.91 3.86
C VAL A 138 14.50 5.30 3.28
N GLY A 139 14.57 6.31 4.14
CA GLY A 139 14.87 7.69 3.72
C GLY A 139 13.75 8.38 2.95
N VAL A 140 12.52 7.86 3.02
CA VAL A 140 11.34 8.45 2.40
C VAL A 140 10.44 9.13 3.44
N ARG A 141 9.73 10.18 3.02
CA ARG A 141 8.68 10.85 3.79
C ARG A 141 7.37 10.84 3.01
N SER A 142 6.25 10.77 3.71
CA SER A 142 4.97 10.88 3.02
C SER A 142 4.68 12.30 2.57
N LEU A 143 3.85 12.48 1.54
CA LEU A 143 3.39 13.79 1.11
C LEU A 143 2.70 14.53 2.26
N GLY A 144 1.99 13.82 3.13
CA GLY A 144 1.41 14.37 4.35
C GLY A 144 2.46 14.91 5.32
N ASP A 145 3.56 14.20 5.53
CA ASP A 145 4.65 14.64 6.41
C ASP A 145 5.42 15.82 5.81
N LEU A 146 5.62 15.81 4.49
CA LEU A 146 6.24 16.92 3.77
C LEU A 146 5.39 18.19 3.85
N MET A 147 4.06 18.08 3.82
CA MET A 147 3.20 19.21 4.12
C MET A 147 3.33 19.63 5.59
N GLY A 148 3.42 18.70 6.53
CA GLY A 148 3.51 19.05 7.95
C GLY A 148 4.79 19.78 8.36
N ALA A 149 5.89 19.59 7.62
CA ALA A 149 7.20 20.14 7.95
C ALA A 149 7.39 21.58 7.43
N GLU A 150 7.87 22.48 8.30
CA GLU A 150 8.12 23.89 7.98
C GLU A 150 9.23 24.07 6.92
N ASP A 151 10.28 23.26 6.99
CA ASP A 151 11.45 23.35 6.11
C ASP A 151 11.36 22.47 4.84
N ALA A 152 10.23 21.80 4.60
CA ALA A 152 10.11 20.86 3.51
C ALA A 152 9.49 21.49 2.26
N SER A 153 10.25 21.46 1.15
CA SER A 153 9.67 21.68 -0.17
C SER A 153 8.83 20.47 -0.59
N VAL A 154 7.57 20.72 -0.93
CA VAL A 154 6.64 19.68 -1.37
C VAL A 154 6.69 19.54 -2.90
N PRO A 155 6.99 18.34 -3.44
CA PRO A 155 7.20 18.16 -4.87
C PRO A 155 5.88 17.97 -5.65
N TRP A 156 4.99 18.96 -5.61
CA TRP A 156 3.62 18.88 -6.13
C TRP A 156 3.52 18.38 -7.57
N GLU A 157 4.38 18.87 -8.46
CA GLU A 157 4.35 18.41 -9.85
C GLU A 157 4.82 16.96 -10.01
N ALA A 158 5.81 16.53 -9.22
CA ALA A 158 6.29 15.17 -9.25
C ALA A 158 5.20 14.20 -8.76
N VAL A 159 4.40 14.61 -7.76
CA VAL A 159 3.20 13.89 -7.32
C VAL A 159 2.22 13.73 -8.50
N GLY A 160 1.95 14.80 -9.24
CA GLY A 160 1.04 14.78 -10.39
C GLY A 160 1.51 13.80 -11.48
N ARG A 161 2.80 13.86 -11.82
CA ARG A 161 3.43 12.94 -12.79
C ARG A 161 3.40 11.49 -12.31
N LEU A 162 3.68 11.25 -11.03
CA LEU A 162 3.63 9.92 -10.42
C LEU A 162 2.22 9.31 -10.54
N ILE A 163 1.19 10.04 -10.12
CA ILE A 163 -0.19 9.56 -10.17
C ILE A 163 -0.62 9.30 -11.62
N ALA A 164 -0.24 10.17 -12.57
CA ALA A 164 -0.54 9.96 -13.99
C ALA A 164 0.08 8.65 -14.50
N ARG A 165 1.32 8.36 -14.13
CA ARG A 165 2.01 7.11 -14.48
C ARG A 165 1.26 5.87 -13.99
N PHE A 166 0.78 5.88 -12.74
CA PHE A 166 -0.01 4.77 -12.19
C PHE A 166 -1.39 4.64 -12.83
N HIS A 167 -2.09 5.76 -13.04
CA HIS A 167 -3.40 5.76 -13.69
C HIS A 167 -3.31 5.26 -15.14
N ARG A 168 -2.20 5.52 -15.84
CA ARG A 168 -1.94 5.02 -17.21
C ARG A 168 -1.78 3.51 -17.24
N ALA A 169 -1.10 2.96 -16.24
CA ALA A 169 -1.00 1.52 -16.04
C ALA A 169 -2.33 0.88 -15.58
N GLY A 170 -3.38 1.69 -15.38
CA GLY A 170 -4.71 1.23 -15.01
C GLY A 170 -4.94 1.08 -13.50
N LEU A 171 -4.04 1.57 -12.64
CA LEU A 171 -4.22 1.44 -11.19
C LEU A 171 -5.35 2.36 -10.70
N ASP A 172 -6.47 1.76 -10.29
CA ASP A 172 -7.49 2.38 -9.45
C ASP A 172 -7.12 2.18 -7.97
N HIS A 173 -6.57 3.23 -7.36
CA HIS A 173 -6.09 3.20 -5.98
C HIS A 173 -7.21 3.60 -5.00
N ALA A 174 -7.89 2.59 -4.46
CA ALA A 174 -9.10 2.76 -3.66
C ALA A 174 -8.97 3.71 -2.45
N ASP A 175 -7.75 3.87 -1.89
CA ASP A 175 -7.47 4.80 -0.80
C ASP A 175 -6.33 5.81 -1.09
N LEU A 176 -6.27 6.37 -2.30
CA LEU A 176 -5.24 7.37 -2.64
C LEU A 176 -5.34 8.61 -1.73
N ASN A 177 -4.36 8.78 -0.85
CA ASN A 177 -4.25 9.88 0.11
C ASN A 177 -2.79 10.29 0.30
N ALA A 178 -2.54 11.44 0.94
CA ALA A 178 -1.20 12.00 1.07
C ALA A 178 -0.20 11.14 1.87
N HIS A 179 -0.66 10.25 2.77
CA HIS A 179 0.25 9.34 3.47
C HIS A 179 0.69 8.15 2.62
N ASN A 180 -0.07 7.84 1.55
CA ASN A 180 0.21 6.72 0.65
C ASN A 180 1.10 7.12 -0.55
N ILE A 181 1.59 8.35 -0.55
CA ILE A 181 2.49 8.90 -1.57
C ILE A 181 3.78 9.26 -0.85
N LEU A 182 4.88 8.59 -1.18
CA LEU A 182 6.16 8.76 -0.50
C LEU A 182 7.21 9.34 -1.45
N PHE A 183 8.12 10.17 -0.93
CA PHE A 183 9.25 10.71 -1.66
C PHE A 183 10.54 10.62 -0.84
N ASP A 184 11.66 10.31 -1.51
CA ASP A 184 12.99 10.47 -0.93
C ASP A 184 13.52 11.90 -1.13
N ALA A 185 14.70 12.18 -0.54
CA ALA A 185 15.38 13.46 -0.70
C ALA A 185 15.85 13.74 -2.14
N ALA A 186 15.97 12.70 -2.98
CA ALA A 186 16.35 12.82 -4.39
C ALA A 186 15.14 13.10 -5.31
N GLY A 187 13.93 13.18 -4.76
CA GLY A 187 12.70 13.43 -5.52
C GLY A 187 12.12 12.20 -6.23
N LYS A 188 12.63 11.00 -5.94
CA LYS A 188 12.01 9.75 -6.41
C LYS A 188 10.74 9.50 -5.59
N GLY A 189 9.67 9.13 -6.27
CA GLY A 189 8.35 8.94 -5.66
C GLY A 189 7.87 7.49 -5.74
N TRP A 190 7.15 7.05 -4.70
CA TRP A 190 6.51 5.75 -4.61
C TRP A 190 5.03 5.88 -4.23
N LEU A 191 4.22 4.92 -4.67
CA LEU A 191 2.91 4.67 -4.07
C LEU A 191 2.98 3.42 -3.18
N ILE A 192 2.23 3.45 -2.08
CA ILE A 192 2.10 2.33 -1.13
C ILE A 192 0.63 2.08 -0.81
N ASP A 193 0.36 0.98 -0.10
CA ASP A 193 -0.96 0.60 0.39
C ASP A 193 -2.01 0.40 -0.71
N PHE A 194 -1.94 -0.75 -1.37
CA PHE A 194 -2.84 -1.12 -2.46
C PHE A 194 -4.03 -1.96 -1.97
N ASP A 195 -4.34 -1.93 -0.66
CA ASP A 195 -5.52 -2.64 -0.12
C ASP A 195 -6.79 -2.15 -0.83
N ARG A 196 -7.53 -3.12 -1.39
CA ARG A 196 -8.72 -2.89 -2.23
C ARG A 196 -8.48 -2.13 -3.54
N GLY A 197 -7.22 -1.89 -3.93
CA GLY A 197 -6.87 -1.40 -5.26
C GLY A 197 -7.20 -2.42 -6.35
N ALA A 198 -7.29 -1.96 -7.59
CA ALA A 198 -7.51 -2.84 -8.74
C ALA A 198 -6.89 -2.27 -10.02
N LEU A 199 -6.53 -3.15 -10.94
CA LEU A 199 -6.21 -2.76 -12.31
C LEU A 199 -7.50 -2.70 -13.13
N ARG A 200 -7.75 -1.54 -13.73
CA ARG A 200 -8.91 -1.24 -14.57
C ARG A 200 -8.44 -0.69 -15.90
N ILE A 201 -9.30 -0.81 -16.91
CA ILE A 201 -9.14 -0.01 -18.12
C ILE A 201 -9.21 1.46 -17.70
N PRO A 202 -8.25 2.31 -18.10
CA PRO A 202 -8.27 3.71 -17.73
C PRO A 202 -9.54 4.42 -18.17
N ALA A 203 -10.24 5.02 -17.21
CA ALA A 203 -11.47 5.75 -17.43
C ALA A 203 -11.50 6.98 -16.53
N THR A 204 -12.11 8.06 -17.03
CA THR A 204 -12.11 9.36 -16.33
C THR A 204 -12.75 9.28 -14.96
N HIS A 205 -13.90 8.60 -14.83
CA HIS A 205 -14.66 8.56 -13.58
C HIS A 205 -13.83 8.07 -12.37
N TRP A 206 -13.14 6.94 -12.47
CA TRP A 206 -12.39 6.41 -11.31
C TRP A 206 -11.10 7.20 -11.06
N ARG A 207 -10.45 7.74 -12.10
CA ARG A 207 -9.26 8.59 -11.96
C ARG A 207 -9.59 9.88 -11.21
N GLU A 208 -10.69 10.53 -11.59
CA GLU A 208 -11.18 11.74 -10.91
C GLU A 208 -11.58 11.47 -9.46
N LYS A 209 -12.15 10.29 -9.19
CA LYS A 209 -12.45 9.87 -7.82
C LYS A 209 -11.19 9.73 -6.96
N ASN A 210 -10.11 9.18 -7.50
CA ASN A 210 -8.82 9.07 -6.80
C ASN A 210 -8.22 10.45 -6.53
N LEU A 211 -8.18 11.34 -7.53
CA LEU A 211 -7.71 12.71 -7.37
C LEU A 211 -8.55 13.50 -6.35
N SER A 212 -9.88 13.33 -6.37
CA SER A 212 -10.78 13.97 -5.42
C SER A 212 -10.59 13.46 -3.99
N ARG A 213 -10.27 12.16 -3.82
CA ARG A 213 -9.90 11.62 -2.50
C ARG A 213 -8.60 12.23 -2.01
N LEU A 214 -7.58 12.30 -2.85
CA LEU A 214 -6.31 12.93 -2.51
C LEU A 214 -6.53 14.38 -2.09
N LYS A 215 -7.25 15.19 -2.88
CA LYS A 215 -7.60 16.58 -2.55
C LYS A 215 -8.23 16.71 -1.16
N ARG A 216 -9.19 15.85 -0.83
CA ARG A 216 -9.80 15.82 0.50
C ARG A 216 -8.82 15.45 1.60
N SER A 217 -7.86 14.56 1.35
CA SER A 217 -6.82 14.25 2.33
C SER A 217 -5.88 15.44 2.56
N LEU A 218 -5.49 16.16 1.51
CA LEU A 218 -4.65 17.35 1.62
C LEU A 218 -5.36 18.44 2.44
N MET A 219 -6.66 18.64 2.20
CA MET A 219 -7.48 19.57 2.99
C MET A 219 -7.54 19.21 4.47
N LYS A 220 -7.60 17.92 4.81
CA LYS A 220 -7.58 17.47 6.21
C LYS A 220 -6.22 17.68 6.87
N LEU A 221 -5.14 17.63 6.09
CA LEU A 221 -3.76 17.78 6.54
C LEU A 221 -3.25 19.23 6.40
N ARG A 222 -4.14 20.19 6.16
CA ARG A 222 -3.75 21.58 5.89
C ARG A 222 -2.99 22.24 7.05
N GLY A 223 -3.23 21.81 8.29
CA GLY A 223 -2.64 22.46 9.47
C GLY A 223 -2.95 23.95 9.49
N ALA A 224 -1.92 24.78 9.62
CA ALA A 224 -2.01 26.23 9.58
C ALA A 224 -2.25 26.83 8.17
N ARG A 225 -2.13 26.03 7.10
CA ARG A 225 -2.37 26.52 5.73
C ARG A 225 -3.84 26.89 5.51
N SER A 226 -4.04 27.95 4.73
CA SER A 226 -5.36 28.33 4.26
C SER A 226 -5.91 27.33 3.24
N GLU A 227 -7.23 27.32 3.04
CA GLU A 227 -7.81 26.50 1.99
C GLU A 227 -7.37 26.95 0.60
N GLU A 228 -7.15 28.25 0.38
CA GLU A 228 -6.65 28.76 -0.91
C GLU A 228 -5.26 28.20 -1.22
N GLN A 229 -4.35 28.18 -0.24
CA GLN A 229 -3.00 27.61 -0.41
C GLN A 229 -3.08 26.14 -0.83
N VAL A 230 -3.89 25.33 -0.13
CA VAL A 230 -4.06 23.91 -0.48
C VAL A 230 -4.70 23.72 -1.86
N ARG A 231 -5.63 24.60 -2.27
CA ARG A 231 -6.22 24.57 -3.62
C ARG A 231 -5.18 24.92 -4.68
N TYR A 232 -4.33 25.91 -4.42
CA TYR A 232 -3.24 26.30 -5.30
C TYR A 232 -2.24 25.15 -5.48
N ASP A 233 -1.77 24.57 -4.38
CA ASP A 233 -0.88 23.40 -4.37
C ASP A 233 -1.45 22.21 -5.15
N PHE A 234 -2.73 21.90 -4.92
CA PHE A 234 -3.43 20.85 -5.67
C PHE A 234 -3.54 21.20 -7.16
N ALA A 235 -3.68 22.48 -7.53
CA ALA A 235 -3.71 22.90 -8.92
C ALA A 235 -2.35 22.72 -9.62
N LEU A 236 -1.22 22.92 -8.90
CA LEU A 236 0.12 22.60 -9.42
C LEU A 236 0.23 21.11 -9.77
N LEU A 237 -0.12 20.25 -8.82
CA LEU A 237 -0.18 18.79 -9.00
C LEU A 237 -1.11 18.43 -10.17
N ARG A 238 -2.31 19.00 -10.21
CA ARG A 238 -3.32 18.68 -11.21
C ARG A 238 -2.84 19.03 -12.63
N ARG A 239 -2.26 20.20 -12.81
CA ARG A 239 -1.67 20.62 -14.09
C ARG A 239 -0.57 19.67 -14.55
N ALA A 240 0.33 19.27 -13.65
CA ALA A 240 1.38 18.30 -13.96
C ALA A 240 0.81 16.90 -14.27
N TYR A 241 -0.27 16.50 -13.60
CA TYR A 241 -1.01 15.26 -13.89
C TYR A 241 -1.67 15.31 -15.27
N ASP A 242 -2.35 16.40 -15.62
CA ASP A 242 -3.07 16.52 -16.89
C ASP A 242 -2.10 16.61 -18.08
N ALA A 243 -1.01 17.39 -17.95
CA ALA A 243 0.08 17.41 -18.93
C ALA A 243 0.81 16.05 -18.99
N ALA A 244 0.99 15.44 -17.83
CA ALA A 244 1.26 14.03 -17.60
C ALA A 244 0.50 13.16 -18.58
N TRP A 245 -0.81 13.12 -18.39
CA TRP A 245 -1.80 12.26 -19.00
C TRP A 245 -1.98 12.49 -20.51
N SER A 246 -1.97 13.74 -20.96
CA SER A 246 -2.25 14.11 -22.35
C SER A 246 -1.18 13.68 -23.34
N ARG A 247 0.09 13.58 -22.91
CA ARG A 247 1.24 13.31 -23.79
C ARG A 247 1.27 11.94 -24.49
N GLY A 248 0.25 11.09 -24.35
CA GLY A 248 0.32 9.72 -24.87
C GLY A 248 1.56 8.98 -24.35
N TYR A 249 2.00 7.90 -24.99
CA TYR A 249 3.40 7.48 -24.94
C TYR A 249 4.09 8.02 -26.17
#